data_AF-A0A1L9C534-F1
#
_entry.id   AF-A0A1L9C534-F1
#
_cell.length_a   1.000
_cell.length_b   1.000
_cell.length_c   1.000
_cell.angle_alpha   90.00
_cell.angle_beta   90.00
_cell.angle_gamma   90.00
#
_symmetry.space_group_name_H-M   'P 1'
#
loop_
_entity.id
_entity.type
_entity.pdbx_description
1 polymer ?
#
loop_
_entity_poly.entity_id
_entity_poly.type
_entity_poly.pdbx_seq_one_letter_code
_entity_poly.pdbx_strand_id
1 'polypeptide(L)' 'MIDSPDLLIADAIVPDSDVLHIKKHMDAKDALELAQKIKAKEVVFTHISHFFKPHSIAAQKFPMGYDGMQFVI' A
#
# COMPACT_ATOMS: atom_id res chain seq x y z
N MET A 1 4.12 -19.94 3.98
CA MET A 1 3.12 -19.01 3.41
C MET A 1 2.90 -17.92 4.45
N ILE A 2 2.83 -16.65 4.05
CA ILE A 2 2.56 -15.56 5.01
C ILE A 2 1.07 -15.63 5.38
N ASP A 3 0.76 -15.61 6.67
CA ASP A 3 -0.61 -15.64 7.18
C ASP A 3 -0.70 -14.82 8.47
N SER A 4 -1.74 -14.01 8.56
CA SER A 4 -2.17 -13.19 9.68
C SER A 4 -1.06 -12.33 10.35
N PRO A 5 -0.25 -11.57 9.59
CA PRO A 5 0.75 -10.68 10.19
C PRO A 5 0.09 -9.51 10.92
N ASP A 6 0.76 -9.00 11.97
CA ASP A 6 0.33 -7.77 12.64
C ASP A 6 0.45 -6.55 11.72
N LEU A 7 1.56 -6.45 10.97
CA LEU A 7 1.82 -5.35 10.04
C LEU A 7 2.35 -5.87 8.70
N LEU A 8 1.74 -5.43 7.60
CA LEU A 8 2.21 -5.61 6.24
C LEU A 8 2.70 -4.28 5.67
N ILE A 9 3.99 -4.18 5.32
CA ILE A 9 4.51 -3.07 4.51
C ILE A 9 4.54 -3.52 3.05
N ALA A 10 3.72 -2.91 2.19
CA ALA A 10 3.49 -3.34 0.81
C ALA A 10 3.94 -2.31 -0.22
N ASP A 11 4.53 -2.78 -1.33
CA ASP A 11 4.72 -1.97 -2.54
C ASP A 11 3.34 -1.59 -3.11
N ALA A 12 3.13 -0.30 -3.38
CA ALA A 12 1.94 0.21 -4.03
C ALA A 12 2.35 1.42 -4.89
N ILE A 13 2.98 1.14 -6.02
CA ILE A 13 3.68 2.16 -6.80
C ILE A 13 2.73 3.18 -7.42
N VAL A 14 1.53 2.77 -7.83
CA VAL A 14 0.51 3.62 -8.46
C VAL A 14 -0.85 3.47 -7.76
N PRO A 15 -1.73 4.49 -7.84
CA PRO A 15 -3.08 4.39 -7.28
C PRO A 15 -3.90 3.31 -8.00
N ASP A 16 -5.07 2.96 -7.45
CA ASP A 16 -6.01 2.08 -8.12
C ASP A 16 -6.43 2.69 -9.47
N SER A 17 -5.96 2.12 -10.56
CA SER A 17 -6.22 2.65 -11.89
C SER A 17 -6.42 1.53 -12.88
N ASP A 18 -7.54 1.58 -13.60
CA ASP A 18 -7.83 0.64 -14.69
C ASP A 18 -6.94 0.87 -15.93
N VAL A 19 -6.09 1.92 -15.92
CA VAL A 19 -5.29 2.35 -17.08
C VAL A 19 -3.78 2.29 -16.81
N LEU A 20 -3.37 2.38 -15.55
CA LEU A 20 -1.96 2.45 -15.13
C LEU A 20 -1.59 1.19 -14.36
N HIS A 21 -0.94 0.25 -15.04
CA HIS A 21 -0.32 -0.91 -14.40
C HIS A 21 1.18 -0.96 -14.74
N ILE A 22 2.03 -0.95 -13.70
CA ILE A 22 3.48 -0.96 -13.87
C ILE A 22 3.97 -2.40 -13.80
N LYS A 23 4.56 -2.88 -14.89
CA LYS A 23 5.06 -4.25 -14.99
C LYS A 23 6.00 -4.58 -13.82
N LYS A 24 5.73 -5.70 -13.14
CA LYS A 24 6.48 -6.23 -11.97
C LYS A 24 6.31 -5.47 -10.65
N HIS A 25 5.38 -4.52 -10.57
CA HIS A 25 5.04 -3.83 -9.33
C HIS A 25 3.57 -4.02 -9.00
N MET A 26 3.22 -3.93 -7.72
CA MET A 26 1.83 -3.91 -7.27
C MET A 26 1.31 -2.47 -7.34
N ASP A 27 0.06 -2.33 -7.75
CA ASP A 27 -0.69 -1.10 -7.52
C ASP A 27 -1.36 -1.10 -6.14
N ALA A 28 -2.03 0.00 -5.78
CA ALA A 28 -2.74 0.13 -4.52
C ALA A 28 -3.83 -0.95 -4.33
N LYS A 29 -4.49 -1.39 -5.40
CA LYS A 29 -5.54 -2.41 -5.31
C LYS A 29 -4.93 -3.79 -5.06
N ASP A 30 -3.89 -4.15 -5.81
CA ASP A 30 -3.13 -5.40 -5.61
C ASP A 30 -2.62 -5.52 -4.17
N ALA A 31 -2.08 -4.42 -3.62
CA ALA A 31 -1.58 -4.37 -2.25
C ALA A 31 -2.68 -4.59 -1.20
N LEU A 32 -3.88 -4.01 -1.39
CA LEU A 32 -5.03 -4.25 -0.50
C LEU A 32 -5.54 -5.68 -0.60
N GLU A 33 -5.67 -6.20 -1.83
CA GLU A 33 -6.12 -7.57 -2.06
C GLU A 33 -5.16 -8.59 -1.43
N LEU A 34 -3.85 -8.34 -1.51
CA LEU A 34 -2.85 -9.15 -0.82
C LEU A 34 -3.03 -9.08 0.70
N ALA A 35 -3.15 -7.87 1.27
CA ALA A 35 -3.34 -7.67 2.70
C ALA A 35 -4.56 -8.43 3.24
N GLN A 36 -5.68 -8.35 2.51
CA GLN A 36 -6.91 -9.05 2.84
C GLN A 36 -6.74 -10.58 2.72
N LYS A 37 -6.10 -11.05 1.64
CA LYS A 37 -5.87 -12.48 1.42
C LYS A 37 -5.01 -13.12 2.51
N ILE A 38 -3.99 -12.43 2.99
CA ILE A 38 -3.12 -12.91 4.07
C ILE A 38 -3.64 -12.52 5.47
N LYS A 39 -4.80 -11.85 5.58
CA LYS A 39 -5.41 -11.41 6.84
C LYS A 39 -4.48 -10.52 7.69
N ALA A 40 -3.73 -9.63 7.05
CA ALA A 40 -2.92 -8.66 7.78
C ALA A 40 -3.81 -7.78 8.67
N LYS A 41 -3.43 -7.58 9.94
CA LYS A 41 -4.20 -6.70 10.85
C LYS A 41 -4.08 -5.25 10.40
N GLU A 42 -2.87 -4.82 10.06
CA GLU A 42 -2.57 -3.52 9.49
C GLU A 42 -1.76 -3.66 8.20
N VAL A 43 -1.96 -2.73 7.27
CA VAL A 43 -1.16 -2.61 6.04
C VAL A 43 -0.74 -1.15 5.88
N VAL A 44 0.48 -0.92 5.42
CA VAL A 44 0.99 0.40 5.03
C VAL A 44 1.70 0.31 3.69
N PHE A 45 1.41 1.28 2.82
CA PHE A 45 2.00 1.38 1.49
C PHE A 45 3.33 2.11 1.52
N THR A 46 4.29 1.58 0.77
CA THR A 46 5.59 2.19 0.52
C THR A 46 5.91 2.15 -0.98
N HIS A 47 7.07 2.70 -1.35
CA HIS A 47 7.55 2.73 -2.72
C HIS A 47 6.54 3.41 -3.68
N ILE A 48 5.94 4.49 -3.18
CA ILE A 48 4.85 5.25 -3.80
C ILE A 48 5.42 6.22 -4.85
N SER A 49 4.82 6.24 -6.05
CA SER A 49 5.21 7.19 -7.10
C SER A 49 4.43 8.52 -7.03
N HIS A 50 4.88 9.49 -7.84
CA HIS A 50 4.21 10.78 -8.02
C HIS A 50 2.85 10.69 -8.76
N PHE A 51 2.39 9.50 -9.14
CA PHE A 51 1.06 9.33 -9.74
C PHE A 51 -0.06 9.43 -8.71
N PHE A 52 0.24 9.25 -7.42
CA PHE A 52 -0.71 9.55 -6.37
C PHE A 52 -0.95 11.05 -6.24
N LYS A 53 -2.14 11.41 -5.75
CA LYS A 53 -2.40 12.77 -5.27
C LYS A 53 -1.44 13.11 -4.12
N PRO A 54 -1.26 14.41 -3.79
CA PRO A 54 -0.51 14.81 -2.61
C PRO A 54 -0.88 13.97 -1.38
N HIS A 55 0.11 13.63 -0.55
CA HIS A 55 -0.06 12.67 0.54
C HIS A 55 -1.27 12.95 1.43
N SER A 56 -1.51 14.23 1.77
CA SER A 56 -2.67 14.66 2.58
C SER A 56 -4.03 14.31 1.99
N ILE A 57 -4.11 14.08 0.67
CA ILE A 57 -5.31 13.66 -0.05
C ILE A 57 -5.32 12.15 -0.23
N ALA A 58 -4.19 11.56 -0.66
CA ALA A 58 -4.10 10.12 -0.90
C ALA A 58 -4.30 9.29 0.38
N ALA A 59 -3.77 9.75 1.51
CA ALA A 59 -3.89 9.09 2.82
C ALA A 59 -5.34 9.01 3.35
N GLN A 60 -6.26 9.78 2.78
CA GLN A 60 -7.69 9.68 3.13
C GLN A 60 -8.35 8.43 2.52
N LYS A 61 -7.78 7.89 1.44
CA LYS A 61 -8.31 6.72 0.72
C LYS A 61 -7.45 5.47 0.94
N PHE A 62 -6.13 5.65 1.04
CA PHE A 62 -5.17 4.55 1.09
C PHE A 62 -4.32 4.61 2.35
N PRO A 63 -3.82 3.48 2.85
CA PRO A 63 -2.94 3.43 4.02
C PRO A 63 -1.51 3.87 3.65
N MET A 64 -1.32 5.15 3.37
CA MET A 64 -0.07 5.68 2.85
C MET A 64 1.01 5.78 3.92
N GLY A 65 2.17 5.18 3.66
CA GLY A 65 3.39 5.46 4.41
C GLY A 65 3.94 6.85 4.10
N TYR A 66 4.76 7.38 5.00
CA TYR A 66 5.51 8.62 4.80
C TYR A 66 6.89 8.52 5.45
N ASP A 67 7.82 9.34 4.96
CA ASP A 67 9.19 9.37 5.48
C ASP A 67 9.22 9.78 6.95
N GLY A 68 9.88 8.96 7.79
CA GLY A 68 9.94 9.17 9.24
C GLY A 68 8.75 8.59 10.02
N MET A 69 7.82 7.88 9.36
CA MET A 69 6.79 7.09 10.04
C MET A 69 7.44 6.01 10.93
N GLN A 70 6.90 5.83 12.14
CA GLN A 70 7.36 4.84 13.11
C GLN A 70 6.20 3.93 13.51
N PHE A 71 6.52 2.67 13.76
CA PHE A 71 5.58 1.67 14.27
C PHE A 71 6.04 1.19 15.65
N VAL A 72 5.09 1.06 16.57
CA VAL A 72 5.29 0.34 17.82
C VAL A 72 4.43 -0.90 17.71
N ILE A 73 5.09 -2.06 17.68
CA ILE A 73 4.49 -3.35 17.35
C ILE A 73 4.56 -4.26 18.57
#